data_AF-A0A956AMS2-F1
#
_entry.id   AF-A0A956AMS2-F1
#
_cell.length_a   1.000
_cell.length_b   1.000
_cell.length_c   1.000
_cell.angle_alpha   90.00
_cell.angle_beta   90.00
_cell.angle_gamma   90.00
#
_symmetry.space_group_name_H-M   'P 1'
#
loop_
_entity.id
_entity.type
_entity.pdbx_description
1 polymer ?
#
loop_
_entity_poly.entity_id
_entity_poly.type
_entity_poly.pdbx_seq_one_letter_code
_entity_poly.pdbx_strand_id
1 'polypeptide(L)'
;MRNPRPALRLPLLVALSLLVSCAGREPRPATPCMSDRECSGADRICHEGRCRFLSEVRAELASEPEPPPTLDAGVAQPDPDPDAGSEAVVPPAPVALGLPMFMGDPRHTGRSPHAGPAQAPTERYGYATSGRVFAGIVVHGDTSYVASLGRSLSAVGPDGSLRWRFSASGRIYATPAVAPSGTVYVASDDGVLVGLRPSGQPAFRVTLGSTLDASLTLGPDGTLYVAGDGVFAVTPEGRVAWQVPSAGHIRSSPALHPDGFLVVGTPDGLVRAIGLDGRPRWESQVGASIEGSAAVGDDGTIYIGNDAGFLIALTPGGGVRWRYETGADIRATPAVTPDGTVIVGSYDRYVYAIRPDGSLRWRVPTSGRVRSSALLDANGRIYVGSQDDSIYCLSPEGELLWQHNIGQDVDATPALGPDGTLFVGADDGRLHALR
;
A
#
# COMPACT_ATOMS: atom_id res chain seq x y z
N MET A 1 44.75 72.77 -56.12
CA MET A 1 46.09 72.16 -55.90
C MET A 1 46.26 71.81 -54.43
N ARG A 2 46.97 70.70 -54.14
CA ARG A 2 47.64 70.31 -52.88
C ARG A 2 47.00 70.65 -51.51
N ASN A 3 46.60 69.57 -50.83
CA ASN A 3 46.70 69.37 -49.37
C ASN A 3 48.16 69.59 -48.90
N PRO A 4 48.45 69.92 -47.61
CA PRO A 4 48.47 68.86 -46.59
C PRO A 4 48.00 69.24 -45.16
N ARG A 5 47.86 68.18 -44.34
CA ARG A 5 47.55 68.10 -42.88
C ARG A 5 48.88 68.20 -42.05
N PRO A 6 49.00 67.79 -40.76
CA PRO A 6 48.03 67.45 -39.66
C PRO A 6 48.35 68.16 -38.30
N ALA A 7 47.60 67.98 -37.20
CA ALA A 7 47.93 67.14 -36.00
C ALA A 7 47.59 67.91 -34.67
N LEU A 8 47.37 67.38 -33.45
CA LEU A 8 47.06 66.02 -32.94
C LEU A 8 46.34 66.03 -31.54
N ARG A 9 45.23 65.29 -31.41
CA ARG A 9 44.73 64.42 -30.28
C ARG A 9 44.89 64.75 -28.77
N LEU A 10 43.81 64.46 -28.04
CA LEU A 10 43.78 63.59 -26.83
C LEU A 10 42.52 62.68 -26.90
N PRO A 11 42.48 61.44 -26.36
CA PRO A 11 41.42 60.45 -26.67
C PRO A 11 40.33 60.28 -25.60
N LEU A 12 39.20 59.71 -26.00
CA LEU A 12 38.03 59.36 -25.17
C LEU A 12 37.98 57.84 -24.94
N LEU A 13 37.64 57.38 -23.72
CA LEU A 13 37.41 55.95 -23.45
C LEU A 13 36.06 55.49 -24.03
N VAL A 14 36.03 54.24 -24.53
CA VAL A 14 34.82 53.56 -25.03
C VAL A 14 34.51 52.39 -24.10
N ALA A 15 33.25 52.28 -23.67
CA ALA A 15 32.75 51.14 -22.91
C ALA A 15 32.40 49.97 -23.84
N LEU A 16 32.87 48.77 -23.53
CA LEU A 16 32.62 47.56 -24.30
C LEU A 16 31.49 46.74 -23.65
N SER A 17 30.35 46.59 -24.34
CA SER A 17 29.20 45.82 -23.86
C SER A 17 29.41 44.32 -24.10
N LEU A 18 29.43 43.51 -23.05
CA LEU A 18 29.44 42.05 -23.15
C LEU A 18 28.02 41.52 -23.42
N LEU A 19 27.80 40.98 -24.62
CA LEU A 19 26.61 40.18 -24.93
C LEU A 19 26.77 38.78 -24.32
N VAL A 20 26.10 38.51 -23.21
CA VAL A 20 25.99 37.15 -22.67
C VAL A 20 24.94 36.40 -23.48
N SER A 21 25.38 35.36 -24.20
CA SER A 21 24.48 34.45 -24.92
C SER A 21 23.74 33.56 -23.94
N CYS A 22 22.44 33.78 -23.75
CA CYS A 22 21.55 32.80 -23.15
C CYS A 22 21.30 31.67 -24.16
N ALA A 23 22.22 30.70 -24.20
CA ALA A 23 21.96 29.43 -24.86
C ALA A 23 20.73 28.78 -24.20
N GLY A 24 19.65 28.64 -24.96
CA GLY A 24 18.46 27.94 -24.51
C GLY A 24 18.84 26.51 -24.15
N ARG A 25 18.62 26.11 -22.89
CA ARG A 25 18.62 24.69 -22.53
C ARG A 25 17.51 24.04 -23.33
N GLU A 26 17.85 23.06 -24.15
CA GLU A 26 16.88 22.06 -24.59
C GLU A 26 16.21 21.46 -23.33
N PRO A 27 14.88 21.26 -23.33
CA PRO A 27 14.23 20.60 -22.21
C PRO A 27 14.82 19.21 -22.09
N ARG A 28 15.47 18.92 -20.95
CA ARG A 28 15.80 17.54 -20.58
C ARG A 28 14.51 16.73 -20.68
N PRO A 29 14.53 15.47 -21.18
CA PRO A 29 13.38 14.60 -21.03
C PRO A 29 13.04 14.58 -19.54
N ALA A 30 11.79 14.94 -19.21
CA ALA A 30 11.36 14.97 -17.82
C ALA A 30 11.53 13.56 -17.26
N THR A 31 12.26 13.43 -16.15
CA THR A 31 12.20 12.21 -15.35
C THR A 31 10.72 11.97 -15.06
N PRO A 32 10.17 10.78 -15.36
CA PRO A 32 8.78 10.49 -15.02
C PRO A 32 8.57 10.75 -13.54
N CYS A 33 7.48 11.43 -13.19
CA CYS A 33 7.09 11.48 -11.79
C CYS A 33 6.73 10.06 -11.32
N MET A 34 6.93 9.78 -10.04
CA MET A 34 6.47 8.55 -9.39
C MET A 34 5.42 8.83 -8.30
N SER A 35 5.27 10.10 -7.90
CA SER A 35 4.35 10.53 -6.85
C SER A 35 3.87 11.96 -7.08
N ASP A 36 2.69 12.29 -6.54
CA ASP A 36 2.11 13.63 -6.62
C ASP A 36 3.01 14.69 -5.96
N ARG A 37 3.84 14.29 -4.99
CA ARG A 37 4.85 15.14 -4.35
C ARG A 37 5.95 15.63 -5.30
N GLU A 38 6.19 14.92 -6.39
CA GLU A 38 7.14 15.34 -7.43
C GLU A 38 6.51 16.36 -8.40
N CYS A 39 5.18 16.53 -8.34
CA CYS A 39 4.44 17.48 -9.14
C CYS A 39 4.32 18.83 -8.43
N SER A 40 4.97 19.85 -9.00
CA SER A 40 4.93 21.21 -8.46
C SER A 40 3.61 21.92 -8.79
N GLY A 41 2.81 22.17 -7.75
CA GLY A 41 1.57 22.96 -7.78
C GLY A 41 0.41 22.26 -7.09
N ALA A 42 -0.53 23.03 -6.55
CA ALA A 42 -1.78 22.48 -6.01
C ALA A 42 -2.58 21.78 -7.14
N ASP A 43 -3.34 20.74 -6.76
CA ASP A 43 -4.22 19.95 -7.63
C ASP A 43 -3.53 19.30 -8.85
N ARG A 44 -2.20 19.12 -8.77
CA ARG A 44 -1.40 18.40 -9.76
C ARG A 44 -1.01 17.04 -9.20
N ILE A 45 -1.25 16.02 -10.01
CA ILE A 45 -1.01 14.62 -9.69
C ILE A 45 -0.04 14.02 -10.70
N CYS A 46 0.65 12.96 -10.29
CA CYS A 46 1.37 12.11 -11.20
C CYS A 46 0.42 11.09 -11.83
N HIS A 47 0.33 11.10 -13.15
CA HIS A 47 -0.49 10.19 -13.93
C HIS A 47 0.28 9.80 -15.20
N GLU A 48 0.46 8.50 -15.45
CA GLU A 48 1.28 7.99 -16.57
C GLU A 48 2.71 8.60 -16.61
N GLY A 49 3.31 8.82 -15.43
CA GLY A 49 4.63 9.45 -15.31
C GLY A 49 4.69 10.93 -15.69
N ARG A 50 3.54 11.60 -15.86
CA ARG A 50 3.44 13.03 -16.17
C ARG A 50 2.65 13.76 -15.10
N CYS A 51 3.10 14.97 -14.76
CA CYS A 51 2.35 15.85 -13.87
C CYS A 51 1.19 16.53 -14.61
N ARG A 52 -0.03 16.05 -14.38
CA ARG A 52 -1.29 16.53 -14.98
C ARG A 52 -2.17 17.21 -13.93
N PHE A 53 -3.14 18.02 -14.32
CA PHE A 53 -4.13 18.51 -13.35
C PHE A 53 -5.15 17.40 -13.07
N LEU A 54 -5.50 17.23 -11.79
CA LEU A 54 -6.47 16.22 -11.34
C LEU A 54 -7.82 16.35 -12.07
N SER A 55 -8.28 17.59 -12.28
CA SER A 55 -9.54 17.90 -12.97
C SER A 55 -9.52 17.49 -14.45
N GLU A 56 -8.40 17.63 -15.14
CA GLU A 56 -8.25 17.22 -16.55
C GLU A 56 -8.35 15.70 -16.68
N VAL A 57 -7.62 14.96 -15.84
CA VAL A 57 -7.62 13.49 -15.87
C VAL A 57 -8.98 12.94 -15.45
N ARG A 58 -9.62 13.52 -14.41
CA ARG A 58 -10.99 13.14 -14.03
C ARG A 58 -12.01 13.37 -15.17
N ALA A 59 -11.90 14.48 -15.90
CA ALA A 59 -12.79 14.78 -17.02
C ALA A 59 -12.56 13.85 -18.21
N GLU A 60 -11.31 13.49 -18.50
CA GLU A 60 -10.94 12.50 -19.51
C GLU A 60 -11.55 11.13 -19.17
N LEU A 61 -11.27 10.59 -17.97
CA LEU A 61 -11.79 9.30 -17.51
C LEU A 61 -13.33 9.26 -17.44
N ALA A 62 -13.99 10.37 -17.10
CA ALA A 62 -15.45 10.48 -17.11
C ALA A 62 -16.06 10.60 -18.53
N SER A 63 -15.23 10.80 -19.55
CA SER A 63 -15.63 10.90 -20.96
C SER A 63 -15.31 9.64 -21.78
N GLU A 64 -14.55 8.69 -21.21
CA GLU A 64 -14.31 7.40 -21.85
C GLU A 64 -15.60 6.57 -21.88
N PRO A 65 -15.97 5.98 -23.03
CA PRO A 65 -17.11 5.07 -23.09
C PRO A 65 -16.79 3.80 -22.29
N GLU A 66 -17.77 3.26 -21.54
CA GLU A 66 -17.59 1.99 -20.83
C GLU A 66 -17.04 0.91 -21.78
N PRO A 67 -16.04 0.14 -21.35
CA PRO A 67 -15.49 -0.92 -22.19
C PRO A 67 -16.61 -1.90 -22.58
N PRO A 68 -16.68 -2.34 -23.84
CA PRO A 68 -17.75 -3.22 -24.28
C PRO A 68 -17.71 -4.52 -23.47
N PRO A 69 -18.87 -5.09 -23.09
CA PRO A 69 -18.90 -6.35 -22.38
C PRO A 69 -18.13 -7.40 -23.20
N THR A 70 -17.20 -8.07 -22.55
CA THR A 70 -16.43 -9.16 -23.17
C THR A 70 -17.40 -10.19 -23.73
N LEU A 71 -17.31 -10.46 -25.03
CA LEU A 71 -18.18 -11.40 -25.73
C LEU A 71 -18.09 -12.78 -25.07
N ASP A 72 -19.14 -13.17 -24.34
CA ASP A 72 -19.32 -14.54 -23.89
C ASP A 72 -19.31 -15.47 -25.10
N ALA A 73 -18.41 -16.45 -25.08
CA ALA A 73 -18.47 -17.57 -26.01
C ALA A 73 -19.74 -18.36 -25.70
N GLY A 74 -20.73 -18.23 -26.58
CA GLY A 74 -22.13 -18.52 -26.25
C GLY A 74 -22.39 -19.89 -25.60
N VAL A 75 -22.83 -19.84 -24.35
CA VAL A 75 -23.61 -20.91 -23.74
C VAL A 75 -25.08 -20.61 -24.05
N ALA A 76 -25.75 -21.50 -24.78
CA ALA A 76 -27.18 -21.37 -25.02
C ALA A 76 -27.92 -21.49 -23.68
N GLN A 77 -28.66 -20.45 -23.29
CA GLN A 77 -29.58 -20.54 -22.15
C GLN A 77 -30.69 -21.54 -22.51
N PRO A 78 -31.01 -22.52 -21.64
CA PRO A 78 -32.28 -23.24 -21.72
C PRO A 78 -33.43 -22.27 -21.39
N ASP A 79 -34.61 -22.50 -21.96
CA ASP A 79 -35.81 -21.75 -21.62
C ASP A 79 -36.11 -21.83 -20.10
N PRO A 80 -36.61 -20.75 -19.47
CA PRO A 80 -36.88 -20.73 -18.05
C PRO A 80 -38.06 -21.65 -17.67
N ASP A 81 -37.78 -22.60 -16.78
CA ASP A 81 -38.79 -23.46 -16.16
C ASP A 81 -39.69 -22.61 -15.22
N PRO A 82 -41.01 -22.53 -15.45
CA PRO A 82 -41.89 -21.62 -14.71
C PRO A 82 -42.13 -21.99 -13.24
N ASP A 83 -41.66 -23.14 -12.75
CA ASP A 83 -41.82 -23.60 -11.35
C ASP A 83 -40.53 -23.51 -10.50
N ALA A 84 -39.47 -22.87 -10.99
CA ALA A 84 -38.25 -22.64 -10.21
C ALA A 84 -38.44 -21.59 -9.10
N GLY A 85 -38.81 -22.05 -7.90
CA GLY A 85 -38.88 -21.23 -6.68
C GLY A 85 -37.56 -20.52 -6.38
N SER A 86 -37.64 -19.33 -5.78
CA SER A 86 -36.50 -18.41 -5.59
C SER A 86 -35.27 -19.09 -4.99
N GLU A 87 -34.21 -19.25 -5.79
CA GLU A 87 -32.89 -19.57 -5.26
C GLU A 87 -32.44 -18.42 -4.34
N ALA A 88 -32.30 -18.74 -3.06
CA ALA A 88 -31.72 -17.80 -2.11
C ALA A 88 -30.29 -17.51 -2.55
N VAL A 89 -29.97 -16.22 -2.72
CA VAL A 89 -28.58 -15.76 -2.92
C VAL A 89 -27.76 -16.30 -1.75
N VAL A 90 -26.95 -17.32 -2.03
CA VAL A 90 -26.03 -17.89 -1.04
C VAL A 90 -25.07 -16.77 -0.66
N PRO A 91 -25.02 -16.33 0.61
CA PRO A 91 -24.08 -15.30 1.00
C PRO A 91 -22.66 -15.79 0.70
N PRO A 92 -21.75 -14.90 0.24
CA PRO A 92 -20.38 -15.30 -0.04
C PRO A 92 -19.78 -15.99 1.19
N ALA A 93 -19.08 -17.10 0.94
CA ALA A 93 -18.42 -17.85 2.00
C ALA A 93 -17.55 -16.91 2.86
N PRO A 94 -17.46 -17.11 4.19
CA PRO A 94 -16.74 -16.22 5.07
C PRO A 94 -15.30 -16.02 4.56
N VAL A 95 -14.92 -14.75 4.35
CA VAL A 95 -13.60 -14.36 3.86
C VAL A 95 -12.54 -15.02 4.75
N ALA A 96 -11.69 -15.85 4.14
CA ALA A 96 -10.74 -16.69 4.86
C ALA A 96 -9.72 -15.82 5.63
N LEU A 97 -9.91 -15.75 6.95
CA LEU A 97 -8.92 -15.19 7.87
C LEU A 97 -7.64 -16.02 7.81
N GLY A 98 -6.47 -15.36 7.77
CA GLY A 98 -5.16 -16.02 7.84
C GLY A 98 -4.58 -16.48 6.50
N LEU A 99 -5.02 -15.94 5.37
CA LEU A 99 -4.26 -16.03 4.11
C LEU A 99 -2.99 -15.14 4.22
N PRO A 100 -1.77 -15.68 4.00
CA PRO A 100 -0.55 -14.89 4.18
C PRO A 100 -0.44 -13.75 3.15
N MET A 101 -0.76 -12.53 3.58
CA MET A 101 -0.66 -11.30 2.78
C MET A 101 -0.54 -10.08 3.70
N PHE A 102 -0.58 -8.88 3.12
CA PHE A 102 -0.67 -7.63 3.86
C PHE A 102 -1.78 -7.66 4.92
N MET A 103 -1.45 -7.25 6.15
CA MET A 103 -2.38 -7.19 7.28
C MET A 103 -3.11 -8.51 7.61
N GLY A 104 -2.57 -9.66 7.19
CA GLY A 104 -2.96 -11.00 7.63
C GLY A 104 -4.21 -11.62 6.99
N ASP A 105 -5.05 -10.83 6.33
CA ASP A 105 -6.27 -11.28 5.66
C ASP A 105 -6.81 -10.24 4.65
N PRO A 106 -7.74 -10.60 3.74
CA PRO A 106 -8.23 -9.69 2.70
C PRO A 106 -8.97 -8.44 3.19
N ARG A 107 -9.46 -8.40 4.44
CA ARG A 107 -10.09 -7.22 5.07
C ARG A 107 -9.07 -6.31 5.75
N HIS A 108 -7.78 -6.68 5.70
CA HIS A 108 -6.66 -6.00 6.35
C HIS A 108 -6.84 -5.80 7.87
N THR A 109 -7.37 -6.79 8.60
CA THR A 109 -7.66 -6.61 10.04
C THR A 109 -6.42 -6.47 10.92
N GLY A 110 -5.24 -6.87 10.42
CA GLY A 110 -3.98 -6.89 11.17
C GLY A 110 -3.88 -8.03 12.18
N ARG A 111 -4.81 -9.01 12.15
CA ARG A 111 -4.86 -10.11 13.13
C ARG A 111 -3.99 -11.29 12.71
N SER A 112 -3.24 -11.82 13.68
CA SER A 112 -2.52 -13.09 13.58
C SER A 112 -3.18 -14.18 14.43
N PRO A 113 -3.27 -15.43 13.95
CA PRO A 113 -3.67 -16.58 14.78
C PRO A 113 -2.55 -17.07 15.71
N HIS A 114 -1.39 -16.40 15.73
CA HIS A 114 -0.22 -16.78 16.50
C HIS A 114 0.02 -15.81 17.66
N ALA A 115 0.67 -16.29 18.73
CA ALA A 115 1.06 -15.51 19.88
C ALA A 115 2.54 -15.09 19.77
N GLY A 116 2.85 -13.83 20.03
CA GLY A 116 4.21 -13.29 19.94
C GLY A 116 5.00 -13.34 21.25
N PRO A 117 6.22 -12.75 21.26
CA PRO A 117 7.04 -12.62 22.46
C PRO A 117 6.33 -11.78 23.52
N ALA A 118 6.17 -12.34 24.72
CA ALA A 118 5.52 -11.68 25.86
C ALA A 118 6.48 -10.74 26.64
N GLN A 119 7.78 -10.94 26.47
CA GLN A 119 8.87 -10.17 27.09
C GLN A 119 9.81 -9.68 25.99
N ALA A 120 10.72 -8.75 26.32
CA ALA A 120 11.70 -8.22 25.38
C ALA A 120 12.48 -9.37 24.69
N PRO A 121 12.36 -9.54 23.37
CA PRO A 121 12.92 -10.69 22.67
C PRO A 121 14.41 -10.50 22.37
N THR A 122 15.06 -11.59 21.97
CA THR A 122 16.41 -11.59 21.38
C THR A 122 16.36 -11.94 19.89
N GLU A 123 17.34 -11.45 19.11
CA GLU A 123 17.49 -11.83 17.71
C GLU A 123 17.94 -13.30 17.63
N ARG A 124 17.04 -14.17 17.14
CA ARG A 124 17.33 -15.58 16.85
C ARG A 124 18.22 -15.70 15.61
N TYR A 125 17.95 -14.88 14.61
CA TYR A 125 18.77 -14.65 13.43
C TYR A 125 18.31 -13.37 12.73
N GLY A 126 19.14 -12.87 11.81
CA GLY A 126 18.72 -11.86 10.87
C GLY A 126 19.30 -12.12 9.47
N TYR A 127 18.52 -11.75 8.46
CA TYR A 127 18.80 -12.02 7.06
C TYR A 127 18.96 -10.70 6.30
N ALA A 128 20.14 -10.48 5.73
CA ALA A 128 20.40 -9.30 4.90
C ALA A 128 19.79 -9.46 3.50
N THR A 129 18.96 -8.49 3.11
CA THR A 129 18.41 -8.38 1.75
C THR A 129 19.31 -7.51 0.87
N SER A 130 18.81 -7.01 -0.26
CA SER A 130 19.58 -6.17 -1.20
C SER A 130 19.32 -4.66 -1.07
N GLY A 131 18.55 -4.24 -0.08
CA GLY A 131 18.18 -2.84 0.20
C GLY A 131 17.12 -2.76 1.31
N ARG A 132 16.65 -1.56 1.66
CA ARG A 132 15.62 -1.32 2.70
C ARG A 132 14.43 -2.29 2.60
N VAL A 133 13.96 -2.81 3.75
CA VAL A 133 12.76 -3.66 3.84
C VAL A 133 11.59 -2.78 4.26
N PHE A 134 10.82 -2.32 3.26
CA PHE A 134 9.64 -1.47 3.45
C PHE A 134 8.32 -2.26 3.37
N ALA A 135 8.28 -3.29 2.51
CA ALA A 135 7.15 -4.19 2.40
C ALA A 135 6.91 -4.95 3.72
N GLY A 136 5.65 -5.26 4.03
CA GLY A 136 5.32 -6.12 5.17
C GLY A 136 5.97 -7.49 5.03
N ILE A 137 6.30 -8.12 6.17
CA ILE A 137 6.76 -9.51 6.15
C ILE A 137 5.55 -10.43 6.00
N VAL A 138 5.71 -11.54 5.29
CA VAL A 138 4.66 -12.56 5.16
C VAL A 138 5.23 -13.92 5.53
N VAL A 139 4.50 -14.70 6.34
CA VAL A 139 4.91 -16.03 6.79
C VAL A 139 3.91 -17.08 6.33
N HIS A 140 4.38 -18.13 5.66
CA HIS A 140 3.56 -19.29 5.29
C HIS A 140 4.28 -20.57 5.71
N GLY A 141 3.67 -21.33 6.60
CA GLY A 141 4.31 -22.47 7.26
C GLY A 141 5.55 -22.03 8.03
N ASP A 142 6.71 -22.56 7.64
CA ASP A 142 8.02 -22.25 8.22
C ASP A 142 8.84 -21.24 7.39
N THR A 143 8.26 -20.68 6.32
CA THR A 143 8.95 -19.78 5.39
C THR A 143 8.50 -18.34 5.60
N SER A 144 9.47 -17.44 5.83
CA SER A 144 9.26 -15.99 5.78
C SER A 144 9.62 -15.45 4.40
N TYR A 145 8.78 -14.56 3.88
CA TYR A 145 8.94 -13.88 2.59
C TYR A 145 9.25 -12.41 2.83
N VAL A 146 10.39 -11.97 2.32
CA VAL A 146 10.93 -10.63 2.56
C VAL A 146 11.15 -9.94 1.23
N ALA A 147 10.33 -8.93 0.95
CA ALA A 147 10.49 -8.05 -0.19
C ALA A 147 11.36 -6.84 0.19
N SER A 148 12.12 -6.32 -0.77
CA SER A 148 13.12 -5.28 -0.54
C SER A 148 13.17 -4.28 -1.70
N LEU A 149 13.44 -3.02 -1.35
CA LEU A 149 13.70 -1.95 -2.33
C LEU A 149 15.00 -2.18 -3.12
N GLY A 150 15.81 -3.18 -2.77
CA GLY A 150 16.90 -3.69 -3.60
C GLY A 150 16.45 -4.52 -4.81
N ARG A 151 15.13 -4.61 -5.06
CA ARG A 151 14.48 -5.37 -6.16
C ARG A 151 14.52 -6.88 -5.96
N SER A 152 14.55 -7.34 -4.70
CA SER A 152 14.58 -8.76 -4.36
C SER A 152 13.43 -9.19 -3.47
N LEU A 153 12.80 -10.31 -3.79
CA LEU A 153 11.97 -11.09 -2.88
C LEU A 153 12.75 -12.34 -2.47
N SER A 154 12.97 -12.53 -1.16
CA SER A 154 13.67 -13.70 -0.61
C SER A 154 12.72 -14.58 0.19
N ALA A 155 12.78 -15.89 -0.03
CA ALA A 155 12.17 -16.89 0.85
C ALA A 155 13.23 -17.41 1.84
N VAL A 156 12.99 -17.20 3.13
CA VAL A 156 13.94 -17.46 4.22
C VAL A 156 13.35 -18.50 5.17
N GLY A 157 14.12 -19.55 5.46
CA GLY A 157 13.73 -20.64 6.36
C GLY A 157 13.79 -20.26 7.84
N PRO A 158 13.32 -21.15 8.74
CA PRO A 158 13.16 -20.88 10.18
C PRO A 158 14.49 -20.79 10.97
N ASP A 159 15.62 -20.96 10.29
CA ASP A 159 16.99 -20.83 10.78
C ASP A 159 17.74 -19.64 10.13
N GLY A 160 17.06 -18.85 9.29
CA GLY A 160 17.67 -17.77 8.51
C GLY A 160 18.31 -18.22 7.19
N SER A 161 18.26 -19.52 6.85
CA SER A 161 18.79 -20.02 5.58
C SER A 161 17.99 -19.50 4.38
N LEU A 162 18.69 -19.20 3.28
CA LEU A 162 18.04 -18.80 2.03
C LEU A 162 17.49 -20.03 1.29
N ARG A 163 16.17 -20.09 1.11
CA ARG A 163 15.52 -21.12 0.27
C ARG A 163 15.62 -20.77 -1.21
N TRP A 164 15.24 -19.55 -1.56
CA TRP A 164 15.42 -18.97 -2.89
C TRP A 164 15.32 -17.45 -2.85
N ARG A 165 15.80 -16.80 -3.91
CA ARG A 165 15.65 -15.36 -4.14
C ARG A 165 15.16 -15.12 -5.56
N PHE A 166 14.10 -14.32 -5.68
CA PHE A 166 13.61 -13.76 -6.93
C PHE A 166 14.12 -12.33 -7.09
N SER A 167 14.59 -11.98 -8.28
CA SER A 167 14.96 -10.61 -8.65
C SER A 167 13.90 -10.02 -9.57
N ALA A 168 13.22 -8.97 -9.09
CA ALA A 168 12.28 -8.18 -9.87
C ALA A 168 13.03 -7.22 -10.81
N SER A 169 12.30 -6.68 -11.80
CA SER A 169 12.79 -5.61 -12.67
C SER A 169 12.78 -4.27 -11.93
N GLY A 170 11.69 -3.92 -11.25
CA GLY A 170 11.54 -2.78 -10.34
C GLY A 170 11.78 -3.08 -8.85
N ARG A 171 11.65 -2.06 -8.01
CA ARG A 171 11.67 -2.14 -6.54
C ARG A 171 10.37 -2.72 -6.02
N ILE A 172 10.41 -3.41 -4.89
CA ILE A 172 9.24 -4.06 -4.31
C ILE A 172 8.86 -3.33 -3.01
N TYR A 173 7.91 -2.39 -3.13
CA TYR A 173 7.27 -1.73 -1.99
C TYR A 173 6.06 -2.54 -1.49
N ALA A 174 5.35 -3.19 -2.41
CA ALA A 174 4.19 -4.01 -2.14
C ALA A 174 4.53 -5.22 -1.25
N THR A 175 3.71 -5.47 -0.24
CA THR A 175 3.73 -6.72 0.52
C THR A 175 3.31 -7.87 -0.41
N PRO A 176 4.07 -8.98 -0.49
CA PRO A 176 3.68 -10.12 -1.30
C PRO A 176 2.42 -10.80 -0.72
N ALA A 177 1.79 -11.68 -1.49
CA ALA A 177 0.75 -12.57 -0.97
C ALA A 177 1.06 -14.03 -1.34
N VAL A 178 0.65 -14.98 -0.51
CA VAL A 178 0.86 -16.42 -0.73
C VAL A 178 -0.51 -17.12 -0.77
N ALA A 179 -0.84 -17.73 -1.90
CA ALA A 179 -2.04 -18.57 -2.00
C ALA A 179 -1.87 -19.89 -1.23
N PRO A 180 -2.97 -20.60 -0.89
CA PRO A 180 -2.92 -21.92 -0.27
C PRO A 180 -2.13 -22.98 -1.06
N SER A 181 -1.94 -22.78 -2.36
CA SER A 181 -1.08 -23.59 -3.24
C SER A 181 0.43 -23.36 -3.03
N GLY A 182 0.82 -22.37 -2.22
CA GLY A 182 2.19 -21.87 -2.12
C GLY A 182 2.63 -20.99 -3.29
N THR A 183 1.73 -20.60 -4.20
CA THR A 183 2.02 -19.58 -5.23
C THR A 183 2.23 -18.24 -4.53
N VAL A 184 3.37 -17.58 -4.79
CA VAL A 184 3.71 -16.27 -4.21
C VAL A 184 3.52 -15.19 -5.27
N TYR A 185 2.68 -14.20 -4.98
CA TYR A 185 2.43 -13.05 -5.85
C TYR A 185 3.22 -11.84 -5.35
N VAL A 186 3.85 -11.14 -6.28
CA VAL A 186 4.65 -9.93 -6.00
C VAL A 186 4.43 -8.88 -7.07
N ALA A 187 4.22 -7.64 -6.66
CA ALA A 187 4.10 -6.48 -7.51
C ALA A 187 5.34 -5.57 -7.33
N SER A 188 5.82 -4.94 -8.40
CA SER A 188 6.93 -3.99 -8.35
C SER A 188 6.59 -2.65 -8.98
N ASP A 189 7.34 -1.62 -8.57
CA ASP A 189 7.08 -0.20 -8.88
C ASP A 189 7.22 0.18 -10.36
N ASP A 190 7.77 -0.72 -11.17
CA ASP A 190 7.86 -0.64 -12.64
C ASP A 190 6.61 -1.21 -13.35
N GLY A 191 5.56 -1.53 -12.60
CA GLY A 191 4.27 -1.95 -13.12
C GLY A 191 4.17 -3.43 -13.46
N VAL A 192 5.03 -4.26 -12.89
CA VAL A 192 5.05 -5.71 -13.13
C VAL A 192 4.47 -6.47 -11.95
N LEU A 193 3.44 -7.27 -12.21
CA LEU A 193 2.91 -8.30 -11.31
C LEU A 193 3.46 -9.67 -11.73
N VAL A 194 3.98 -10.43 -10.78
CA VAL A 194 4.59 -11.75 -11.01
C VAL A 194 3.97 -12.77 -10.07
N GLY A 195 3.43 -13.85 -10.63
CA GLY A 195 3.14 -15.08 -9.89
C GLY A 195 4.36 -16.00 -9.92
N LEU A 196 4.87 -16.36 -8.74
CA LEU A 196 5.99 -17.29 -8.54
C LEU A 196 5.47 -18.63 -8.04
N ARG A 197 6.01 -19.73 -8.58
CA ARG A 197 5.82 -21.07 -8.01
C ARG A 197 6.46 -21.14 -6.61
N PRO A 198 6.10 -22.11 -5.74
CA PRO A 198 6.75 -22.32 -4.44
C PRO A 198 8.29 -22.42 -4.47
N SER A 199 8.87 -22.76 -5.64
CA SER A 199 10.31 -22.80 -5.90
C SER A 199 10.96 -21.45 -6.23
N GLY A 200 10.22 -20.33 -6.18
CA GLY A 200 10.69 -18.99 -6.54
C GLY A 200 10.78 -18.73 -8.05
N GLN A 201 10.43 -19.72 -8.88
CA GLN A 201 10.46 -19.59 -10.33
C GLN A 201 9.16 -18.96 -10.87
N PRO A 202 9.23 -17.96 -11.77
CA PRO A 202 8.05 -17.36 -12.38
C PRO A 202 7.13 -18.38 -13.06
N ALA A 203 5.84 -18.32 -12.70
CA ALA A 203 4.74 -18.99 -13.37
C ALA A 203 4.19 -18.12 -14.51
N PHE A 204 3.98 -16.83 -14.24
CA PHE A 204 3.54 -15.82 -15.21
C PHE A 204 4.14 -14.44 -14.88
N ARG A 205 3.99 -13.48 -15.81
CA ARG A 205 4.22 -12.05 -15.59
C ARG A 205 3.12 -11.25 -16.30
N VAL A 206 2.67 -10.17 -15.67
CA VAL A 206 1.71 -9.21 -16.22
C VAL A 206 2.31 -7.81 -16.06
N THR A 207 2.23 -6.98 -17.09
CA THR A 207 2.53 -5.55 -16.98
C THR A 207 1.21 -4.79 -16.93
N LEU A 208 0.97 -4.07 -15.85
CA LEU A 208 -0.26 -3.29 -15.61
C LEU A 208 -0.11 -1.80 -16.03
N GLY A 209 1.07 -1.38 -16.48
CA GLY A 209 1.31 -0.07 -17.08
C GLY A 209 1.49 1.10 -16.11
N SER A 210 1.02 0.97 -14.87
CA SER A 210 1.24 1.94 -13.78
C SER A 210 2.23 1.42 -12.75
N THR A 211 2.82 2.30 -11.93
CA THR A 211 3.53 1.87 -10.71
C THR A 211 2.62 1.02 -9.81
N LEU A 212 3.20 0.05 -9.09
CA LEU A 212 2.50 -0.79 -8.12
C LEU A 212 3.28 -0.75 -6.79
N ASP A 213 3.05 0.31 -6.00
CA ASP A 213 3.66 0.49 -4.67
C ASP A 213 2.72 0.12 -3.51
N ALA A 214 1.41 0.03 -3.76
CA ALA A 214 0.40 -0.54 -2.89
C ALA A 214 0.54 -2.07 -2.74
N SER A 215 0.14 -2.63 -1.60
CA SER A 215 0.12 -4.09 -1.42
C SER A 215 -1.08 -4.71 -2.15
N LEU A 216 -0.91 -5.94 -2.62
CA LEU A 216 -1.99 -6.67 -3.30
C LEU A 216 -2.84 -7.47 -2.30
N THR A 217 -4.11 -7.63 -2.64
CA THR A 217 -5.07 -8.43 -1.87
C THR A 217 -5.49 -9.66 -2.65
N LEU A 218 -5.35 -10.84 -2.04
CA LEU A 218 -5.76 -12.11 -2.62
C LEU A 218 -7.18 -12.45 -2.17
N GLY A 219 -8.12 -12.51 -3.13
CA GLY A 219 -9.48 -12.98 -2.91
C GLY A 219 -9.54 -14.47 -2.58
N PRO A 220 -10.64 -14.94 -1.94
CA PRO A 220 -10.82 -16.35 -1.58
C PRO A 220 -10.97 -17.27 -2.81
N ASP A 221 -11.34 -16.71 -3.96
CA ASP A 221 -11.37 -17.33 -5.29
C ASP A 221 -9.99 -17.37 -5.98
N GLY A 222 -8.99 -16.73 -5.38
CA GLY A 222 -7.65 -16.55 -5.93
C GLY A 222 -7.46 -15.29 -6.78
N THR A 223 -8.50 -14.48 -7.00
CA THR A 223 -8.39 -13.22 -7.76
C THR A 223 -7.48 -12.24 -7.03
N LEU A 224 -6.57 -11.61 -7.77
CA LEU A 224 -5.60 -10.64 -7.25
C LEU A 224 -6.14 -9.23 -7.47
N TYR A 225 -6.37 -8.50 -6.40
CA TYR A 225 -6.76 -7.10 -6.42
C TYR A 225 -5.54 -6.22 -6.18
N VAL A 226 -5.20 -5.39 -7.16
CA VAL A 226 -3.97 -4.58 -7.16
C VAL A 226 -4.31 -3.13 -7.44
N ALA A 227 -3.62 -2.20 -6.78
CA ALA A 227 -3.77 -0.76 -7.00
C ALA A 227 -2.52 -0.16 -7.68
N GLY A 228 -2.76 0.91 -8.42
CA GLY A 228 -1.79 1.69 -9.19
C GLY A 228 -2.47 2.95 -9.74
N ASP A 229 -2.44 3.22 -11.04
CA ASP A 229 -3.19 4.34 -11.66
C ASP A 229 -4.69 3.96 -11.86
N GLY A 230 -5.26 3.29 -10.86
CA GLY A 230 -6.51 2.55 -10.91
C GLY A 230 -6.52 1.36 -9.96
N VAL A 231 -7.57 0.54 -10.06
CA VAL A 231 -7.68 -0.76 -9.40
C VAL A 231 -7.85 -1.83 -10.47
N PHE A 232 -7.09 -2.91 -10.37
CA PHE A 232 -7.09 -4.04 -11.29
C PHE A 232 -7.56 -5.29 -10.56
N ALA A 233 -8.38 -6.11 -11.23
CA ALA A 233 -8.53 -7.52 -10.89
C ALA A 233 -7.72 -8.36 -11.88
N VAL A 234 -6.88 -9.25 -11.38
CA VAL A 234 -6.07 -10.17 -12.18
C VAL A 234 -6.37 -11.60 -11.74
N THR A 235 -6.65 -12.50 -12.69
CA THR A 235 -6.94 -13.91 -12.38
C THR A 235 -5.70 -14.62 -11.80
N PRO A 236 -5.85 -15.77 -11.11
CA PRO A 236 -4.71 -16.53 -10.57
C PRO A 236 -3.63 -16.92 -11.60
N GLU A 237 -3.97 -16.92 -12.90
CA GLU A 237 -3.06 -17.24 -14.00
C GLU A 237 -2.40 -16.00 -14.64
N GLY A 238 -2.70 -14.80 -14.15
CA GLY A 238 -2.13 -13.56 -14.68
C GLY A 238 -2.86 -12.96 -15.89
N ARG A 239 -4.18 -13.11 -16.00
CA ARG A 239 -4.99 -12.34 -16.97
C ARG A 239 -5.65 -11.17 -16.25
N VAL A 240 -5.58 -9.95 -16.81
CA VAL A 240 -6.40 -8.83 -16.31
C VAL A 240 -7.87 -9.17 -16.61
N ALA A 241 -8.69 -9.29 -15.58
CA ALA A 241 -10.12 -9.54 -15.69
C ALA A 241 -10.88 -8.23 -15.95
N TRP A 242 -10.52 -7.18 -15.20
CA TRP A 242 -11.00 -5.82 -15.41
C TRP A 242 -10.02 -4.79 -14.80
N GLN A 243 -10.18 -3.54 -15.20
CA GLN A 243 -9.49 -2.37 -14.64
C GLN A 243 -10.52 -1.26 -14.43
N VAL A 244 -10.46 -0.61 -13.26
CA VAL A 244 -11.14 0.66 -12.97
C VAL A 244 -10.08 1.74 -12.91
N PRO A 245 -10.01 2.67 -13.88
CA PRO A 245 -9.01 3.72 -13.84
C PRO A 245 -9.24 4.68 -12.66
N SER A 246 -8.16 5.36 -12.28
CA SER A 246 -8.16 6.43 -11.30
C SER A 246 -7.41 7.62 -11.87
N ALA A 247 -7.86 8.83 -11.52
CA ALA A 247 -7.14 10.03 -11.94
C ALA A 247 -5.75 10.07 -11.29
N GLY A 248 -5.70 9.98 -9.95
CA GLY A 248 -4.45 9.91 -9.19
C GLY A 248 -4.01 8.47 -8.85
N HIS A 249 -2.72 8.32 -8.60
CA HIS A 249 -2.06 7.07 -8.24
C HIS A 249 -2.48 6.54 -6.85
N ILE A 250 -3.11 5.36 -6.81
CA ILE A 250 -3.68 4.74 -5.61
C ILE A 250 -2.60 3.96 -4.84
N ARG A 251 -2.18 4.50 -3.69
CA ARG A 251 -1.29 3.83 -2.72
C ARG A 251 -2.01 2.96 -1.69
N SER A 252 -3.32 3.17 -1.52
CA SER A 252 -4.16 2.32 -0.69
C SER A 252 -4.24 0.91 -1.29
N SER A 253 -3.81 -0.09 -0.53
CA SER A 253 -4.05 -1.51 -0.87
C SER A 253 -5.57 -1.75 -0.89
N PRO A 254 -6.14 -2.48 -1.87
CA PRO A 254 -7.59 -2.72 -1.92
C PRO A 254 -8.05 -3.67 -0.80
N ALA A 255 -8.91 -3.21 0.12
CA ALA A 255 -9.48 -4.06 1.17
C ALA A 255 -10.79 -4.71 0.70
N LEU A 256 -10.93 -6.03 0.85
CA LEU A 256 -12.12 -6.77 0.42
C LEU A 256 -13.20 -6.79 1.52
N HIS A 257 -14.27 -6.03 1.34
CA HIS A 257 -15.43 -6.00 2.23
C HIS A 257 -16.31 -7.27 2.08
N PRO A 258 -16.86 -7.84 3.18
CA PRO A 258 -17.72 -9.03 3.15
C PRO A 258 -18.87 -9.02 2.12
N ASP A 259 -19.56 -7.88 1.95
CA ASP A 259 -20.64 -7.70 0.97
C ASP A 259 -20.21 -7.71 -0.52
N GLY A 260 -19.00 -8.19 -0.82
CA GLY A 260 -18.50 -8.38 -2.19
C GLY A 260 -18.10 -7.08 -2.89
N PHE A 261 -17.27 -6.26 -2.24
CA PHE A 261 -16.67 -5.08 -2.86
C PHE A 261 -15.28 -4.76 -2.30
N LEU A 262 -14.47 -4.06 -3.08
CA LEU A 262 -13.18 -3.51 -2.67
C LEU A 262 -13.35 -2.09 -2.16
N VAL A 263 -12.54 -1.73 -1.16
CA VAL A 263 -12.39 -0.37 -0.65
C VAL A 263 -10.97 0.11 -0.95
N VAL A 264 -10.85 1.29 -1.57
CA VAL A 264 -9.56 1.98 -1.76
C VAL A 264 -9.68 3.45 -1.37
N GLY A 265 -8.64 3.97 -0.70
CA GLY A 265 -8.39 5.40 -0.55
C GLY A 265 -7.59 5.97 -1.71
N THR A 266 -7.71 7.27 -1.96
CA THR A 266 -7.09 7.96 -3.10
C THR A 266 -6.34 9.24 -2.69
N PRO A 267 -5.40 9.75 -3.50
CA PRO A 267 -4.66 10.99 -3.18
C PRO A 267 -5.51 12.25 -3.10
N ASP A 268 -6.68 12.25 -3.74
CA ASP A 268 -7.62 13.39 -3.73
C ASP A 268 -8.66 13.33 -2.58
N GLY A 269 -8.49 12.36 -1.68
CA GLY A 269 -9.28 12.22 -0.48
C GLY A 269 -10.69 11.66 -0.71
N LEU A 270 -10.89 10.87 -1.77
CA LEU A 270 -12.03 9.96 -1.91
C LEU A 270 -11.71 8.58 -1.33
N VAL A 271 -12.68 8.01 -0.61
CA VAL A 271 -12.79 6.55 -0.43
C VAL A 271 -13.73 6.04 -1.52
N ARG A 272 -13.28 5.06 -2.30
CA ARG A 272 -14.07 4.46 -3.39
C ARG A 272 -14.41 3.01 -3.05
N ALA A 273 -15.66 2.62 -3.28
CA ALA A 273 -16.11 1.24 -3.24
C ALA A 273 -16.35 0.71 -4.66
N ILE A 274 -15.73 -0.41 -4.99
CA ILE A 274 -15.75 -1.03 -6.33
C ILE A 274 -16.24 -2.47 -6.20
N GLY A 275 -17.28 -2.85 -6.94
CA GLY A 275 -17.78 -4.23 -6.99
C GLY A 275 -16.72 -5.19 -7.55
N LEU A 276 -16.85 -6.48 -7.26
CA LEU A 276 -15.92 -7.50 -7.79
C LEU A 276 -16.05 -7.71 -9.31
N ASP A 277 -17.07 -7.09 -9.92
CA ASP A 277 -17.28 -6.96 -11.38
C ASP A 277 -16.62 -5.69 -11.97
N GLY A 278 -15.91 -4.91 -11.15
CA GLY A 278 -15.28 -3.65 -11.56
C GLY A 278 -16.22 -2.45 -11.60
N ARG A 279 -17.50 -2.58 -11.23
CA ARG A 279 -18.45 -1.44 -11.27
C ARG A 279 -18.34 -0.57 -10.01
N PRO A 280 -18.45 0.77 -10.10
CA PRO A 280 -18.48 1.62 -8.93
C PRO A 280 -19.74 1.34 -8.09
N ARG A 281 -19.59 1.16 -6.78
CA ARG A 281 -20.71 1.06 -5.83
C ARG A 281 -21.05 2.40 -5.19
N TRP A 282 -20.03 3.09 -4.67
CA TRP A 282 -20.16 4.42 -4.07
C TRP A 282 -18.78 5.09 -3.94
N GLU A 283 -18.78 6.40 -3.75
CA GLU A 283 -17.60 7.19 -3.40
C GLU A 283 -17.92 8.11 -2.22
N SER A 284 -16.92 8.49 -1.43
CA SER A 284 -17.11 9.31 -0.23
C SER A 284 -15.92 10.23 0.00
N GLN A 285 -16.18 11.54 -0.04
CA GLN A 285 -15.15 12.56 0.21
C GLN A 285 -14.81 12.62 1.71
N VAL A 286 -13.54 12.36 2.01
CA VAL A 286 -12.96 12.44 3.36
C VAL A 286 -11.93 13.56 3.50
N GLY A 287 -11.59 14.25 2.41
CA GLY A 287 -11.07 15.63 2.45
C GLY A 287 -9.55 15.80 2.37
N ALA A 288 -8.76 14.73 2.53
CA ALA A 288 -7.31 14.76 2.39
C ALA A 288 -6.78 13.43 1.83
N SER A 289 -5.59 13.48 1.23
CA SER A 289 -4.86 12.33 0.65
C SER A 289 -4.84 11.12 1.57
N ILE A 290 -5.06 9.94 0.99
CA ILE A 290 -5.01 8.65 1.68
C ILE A 290 -3.84 7.84 1.13
N GLU A 291 -2.75 7.76 1.90
CA GLU A 291 -1.64 6.83 1.63
C GLU A 291 -1.79 5.47 2.35
N GLY A 292 -2.44 5.45 3.52
CA GLY A 292 -2.74 4.21 4.24
C GLY A 292 -3.83 3.40 3.55
N SER A 293 -3.96 2.11 3.87
CA SER A 293 -5.03 1.28 3.34
C SER A 293 -6.27 1.33 4.25
N ALA A 294 -7.42 0.88 3.75
CA ALA A 294 -8.59 0.64 4.58
C ALA A 294 -8.46 -0.67 5.37
N ALA A 295 -9.14 -0.77 6.51
CA ALA A 295 -9.38 -2.04 7.20
C ALA A 295 -10.87 -2.21 7.47
N VAL A 296 -11.39 -3.43 7.34
CA VAL A 296 -12.82 -3.74 7.48
C VAL A 296 -13.07 -4.62 8.71
N GLY A 297 -13.83 -4.09 9.67
CA GLY A 297 -14.22 -4.81 10.88
C GLY A 297 -15.17 -5.99 10.62
N ASP A 298 -15.42 -6.81 11.64
CA ASP A 298 -16.36 -7.93 11.54
C ASP A 298 -17.82 -7.49 11.40
N ASP A 299 -18.15 -6.23 11.73
CA ASP A 299 -19.47 -5.62 11.50
C ASP A 299 -19.58 -4.87 10.15
N GLY A 300 -18.57 -4.98 9.28
CA GLY A 300 -18.49 -4.24 8.02
C GLY A 300 -18.14 -2.75 8.17
N THR A 301 -17.77 -2.26 9.35
CA THR A 301 -17.23 -0.89 9.45
C THR A 301 -15.91 -0.78 8.71
N ILE A 302 -15.80 0.23 7.87
CA ILE A 302 -14.58 0.55 7.12
C ILE A 302 -13.83 1.62 7.92
N TYR A 303 -12.58 1.35 8.27
CA TYR A 303 -11.69 2.27 8.98
C TYR A 303 -10.55 2.70 8.08
N ILE A 304 -10.29 4.00 7.97
CA ILE A 304 -9.23 4.52 7.09
C ILE A 304 -8.61 5.80 7.66
N GLY A 305 -7.30 5.96 7.50
CA GLY A 305 -6.54 7.15 7.88
C GLY A 305 -6.30 8.09 6.69
N ASN A 306 -6.00 9.36 6.96
CA ASN A 306 -5.58 10.30 5.92
C ASN A 306 -4.44 11.24 6.37
N ASP A 307 -3.85 11.95 5.41
CA ASP A 307 -2.73 12.88 5.59
C ASP A 307 -3.09 14.16 6.38
N ALA A 308 -4.38 14.42 6.63
CA ALA A 308 -4.83 15.49 7.53
C ALA A 308 -4.95 15.04 8.99
N GLY A 309 -4.57 13.79 9.31
CA GLY A 309 -4.62 13.26 10.67
C GLY A 309 -5.99 12.75 11.11
N PHE A 310 -6.92 12.50 10.19
CA PHE A 310 -8.21 11.91 10.55
C PHE A 310 -8.21 10.39 10.40
N LEU A 311 -8.52 9.67 11.48
CA LEU A 311 -9.04 8.31 11.43
C LEU A 311 -10.55 8.40 11.24
N ILE A 312 -11.08 7.69 10.25
CA ILE A 312 -12.47 7.83 9.81
C ILE A 312 -13.11 6.45 9.77
N ALA A 313 -14.28 6.33 10.39
CA ALA A 313 -15.13 5.15 10.27
C ALA A 313 -16.27 5.44 9.30
N LEU A 314 -16.46 4.56 8.31
CA LEU A 314 -17.57 4.58 7.37
C LEU A 314 -18.46 3.34 7.56
N THR A 315 -19.75 3.50 7.27
CA THR A 315 -20.68 2.38 7.06
C THR A 315 -20.33 1.63 5.75
N PRO A 316 -20.82 0.39 5.57
CA PRO A 316 -20.71 -0.33 4.29
C PRO A 316 -21.25 0.44 3.06
N GLY A 317 -22.10 1.45 3.27
CA GLY A 317 -22.63 2.35 2.24
C GLY A 317 -21.89 3.69 2.10
N GLY A 318 -20.67 3.83 2.64
CA GLY A 318 -19.84 5.05 2.54
C GLY A 318 -20.20 6.18 3.50
N GLY A 319 -21.38 6.15 4.12
CA GLY A 319 -21.79 7.16 5.12
C GLY A 319 -20.87 7.18 6.33
N VAL A 320 -20.35 8.35 6.71
CA VAL A 320 -19.42 8.51 7.85
C VAL A 320 -20.14 8.23 9.17
N ARG A 321 -19.61 7.28 9.96
CA ARG A 321 -20.04 7.02 11.35
C ARG A 321 -19.42 8.04 12.31
N TRP A 322 -18.11 8.22 12.23
CA TRP A 322 -17.36 9.18 13.06
C TRP A 322 -16.00 9.55 12.43
N ARG A 323 -15.36 10.59 12.99
CA ARG A 323 -13.97 10.98 12.74
C ARG A 323 -13.25 11.19 14.06
N TYR A 324 -11.99 10.78 14.14
CA TYR A 324 -11.09 11.05 15.25
C TYR A 324 -9.82 11.74 14.71
N GLU A 325 -9.36 12.80 15.37
CA GLU A 325 -8.23 13.63 14.94
C GLU A 325 -6.96 13.30 15.76
N THR A 326 -5.89 12.92 15.06
CA THR A 326 -4.52 12.80 15.57
C THR A 326 -3.73 14.08 15.30
N GLY A 327 -2.54 14.24 15.87
CA GLY A 327 -1.76 15.48 15.72
C GLY A 327 -1.05 15.66 14.37
N ALA A 328 -1.06 14.66 13.49
CA ALA A 328 -0.44 14.64 12.16
C ALA A 328 -0.93 13.43 11.33
N ASP A 329 -0.42 13.29 10.10
CA ASP A 329 -0.76 12.26 9.11
C ASP A 329 -0.95 10.84 9.69
N ILE A 330 -2.02 10.17 9.26
CA ILE A 330 -2.23 8.74 9.48
C ILE A 330 -1.92 7.98 8.19
N ARG A 331 -0.76 7.30 8.17
CA ARG A 331 -0.28 6.52 7.02
C ARG A 331 -0.12 5.03 7.30
N ALA A 332 -0.20 4.64 8.57
CA ALA A 332 -0.39 3.25 8.95
C ALA A 332 -1.78 2.78 8.49
N THR A 333 -1.89 1.51 8.09
CA THR A 333 -3.20 0.88 7.91
C THR A 333 -3.75 0.53 9.30
N PRO A 334 -5.01 0.89 9.64
CA PRO A 334 -5.57 0.57 10.95
C PRO A 334 -5.67 -0.95 11.15
N ALA A 335 -5.36 -1.44 12.35
CA ALA A 335 -5.69 -2.80 12.76
C ALA A 335 -7.00 -2.80 13.55
N VAL A 336 -7.81 -3.85 13.43
CA VAL A 336 -9.13 -3.93 14.05
C VAL A 336 -9.22 -5.15 14.95
N THR A 337 -9.30 -4.95 16.26
CA THR A 337 -9.45 -6.03 17.24
C THR A 337 -10.83 -6.71 17.15
N PRO A 338 -11.03 -7.91 17.73
CA PRO A 338 -12.34 -8.59 17.75
C PRO A 338 -13.45 -7.81 18.51
N ASP A 339 -13.11 -6.91 19.43
CA ASP A 339 -14.09 -6.04 20.11
C ASP A 339 -14.41 -4.76 19.29
N GLY A 340 -13.81 -4.62 18.10
CA GLY A 340 -13.96 -3.46 17.22
C GLY A 340 -13.12 -2.25 17.61
N THR A 341 -12.28 -2.32 18.66
CA THR A 341 -11.26 -1.29 18.92
C THR A 341 -10.29 -1.22 17.74
N VAL A 342 -10.07 -0.02 17.23
CA VAL A 342 -9.17 0.29 16.12
C VAL A 342 -7.83 0.76 16.66
N ILE A 343 -6.75 0.08 16.27
CA ILE A 343 -5.38 0.42 16.63
C ILE A 343 -4.70 1.07 15.42
N VAL A 344 -4.12 2.26 15.58
CA VAL A 344 -3.49 2.98 14.47
C VAL A 344 -2.29 3.81 14.90
N GLY A 345 -1.24 3.82 14.07
CA GLY A 345 -0.06 4.68 14.21
C GLY A 345 -0.21 6.02 13.48
N SER A 346 0.38 7.07 14.04
CA SER A 346 0.35 8.42 13.46
C SER A 346 1.74 9.08 13.45
N TYR A 347 1.92 10.03 12.54
CA TYR A 347 3.15 10.81 12.40
C TYR A 347 3.37 11.83 13.53
N ASP A 348 2.40 12.02 14.42
CA ASP A 348 2.53 12.79 15.67
C ASP A 348 3.32 12.06 16.76
N ARG A 349 3.75 10.83 16.49
CA ARG A 349 4.54 9.94 17.37
C ARG A 349 3.69 9.35 18.50
N TYR A 350 2.51 8.89 18.13
CA TYR A 350 1.62 8.13 19.01
C TYR A 350 1.04 6.90 18.29
N VAL A 351 0.82 5.86 19.08
CA VAL A 351 -0.08 4.74 18.76
C VAL A 351 -1.40 5.03 19.48
N TYR A 352 -2.51 5.01 18.74
CA TYR A 352 -3.85 5.27 19.25
C TYR A 352 -4.68 3.98 19.28
N ALA A 353 -5.52 3.85 20.30
CA ALA A 353 -6.63 2.90 20.32
C ALA A 353 -7.95 3.67 20.41
N ILE A 354 -8.80 3.51 19.40
CA ILE A 354 -10.10 4.18 19.28
C ILE A 354 -11.20 3.12 19.40
N ARG A 355 -12.21 3.37 20.25
CA ARG A 355 -13.35 2.47 20.43
C ARG A 355 -14.26 2.46 19.18
N PRO A 356 -15.14 1.44 19.02
CA PRO A 356 -16.12 1.40 17.94
C PRO A 356 -17.02 2.65 17.81
N ASP A 357 -17.21 3.40 18.89
CA ASP A 357 -17.99 4.65 18.94
C ASP A 357 -17.20 5.92 18.54
N GLY A 358 -15.90 5.78 18.23
CA GLY A 358 -15.00 6.89 17.88
C GLY A 358 -14.33 7.56 19.08
N SER A 359 -14.60 7.11 20.32
CA SER A 359 -13.95 7.66 21.51
C SER A 359 -12.55 7.09 21.73
N LEU A 360 -11.63 7.92 22.24
CA LEU A 360 -10.28 7.48 22.61
C LEU A 360 -10.33 6.43 23.74
N ARG A 361 -9.81 5.21 23.50
CA ARG A 361 -9.57 4.20 24.53
C ARG A 361 -8.28 4.53 25.29
N TRP A 362 -7.18 4.70 24.57
CA TRP A 362 -5.87 5.10 25.08
C TRP A 362 -4.98 5.61 23.93
N ARG A 363 -3.85 6.25 24.27
CA ARG A 363 -2.73 6.50 23.34
C ARG A 363 -1.38 6.30 24.03
N VAL A 364 -0.40 5.76 23.32
CA VAL A 364 0.96 5.52 23.81
C VAL A 364 1.95 6.35 22.98
N PRO A 365 2.83 7.14 23.61
CA PRO A 365 3.85 7.90 22.90
C PRO A 365 4.98 7.00 22.39
N THR A 366 5.44 7.27 21.17
CA THR A 366 6.73 6.81 20.63
C THR A 366 7.69 8.00 20.55
N SER A 367 8.98 7.75 20.28
CA SER A 367 9.97 8.83 20.08
C SER A 367 10.05 9.27 18.61
N GLY A 368 9.63 8.41 17.69
CA GLY A 368 9.61 8.57 16.24
C GLY A 368 8.21 8.42 15.64
N ARG A 369 8.08 8.67 14.34
CA ARG A 369 6.79 8.57 13.63
C ARG A 369 6.36 7.11 13.53
N VAL A 370 5.06 6.86 13.65
CA VAL A 370 4.52 5.50 13.48
C VAL A 370 3.92 5.34 12.09
N ARG A 371 4.72 4.88 11.12
CA ARG A 371 4.26 4.51 9.77
C ARG A 371 3.81 3.05 9.68
N SER A 372 4.49 2.16 10.40
CA SER A 372 4.20 0.73 10.40
C SER A 372 2.75 0.47 10.83
N SER A 373 2.08 -0.43 10.11
CA SER A 373 0.74 -0.89 10.49
C SER A 373 0.84 -1.86 11.66
N ALA A 374 -0.12 -1.80 12.59
CA ALA A 374 -0.07 -2.63 13.78
C ALA A 374 -0.42 -4.09 13.48
N LEU A 375 0.28 -5.02 14.14
CA LEU A 375 -0.03 -6.45 14.16
C LEU A 375 -0.64 -6.82 15.51
N LEU A 376 -1.76 -7.55 15.50
CA LEU A 376 -2.47 -8.06 16.67
C LEU A 376 -2.19 -9.56 16.81
N ASP A 377 -1.69 -10.01 17.96
CA ASP A 377 -1.49 -11.44 18.24
C ASP A 377 -2.76 -12.12 18.79
N ALA A 378 -2.71 -13.44 18.91
CA ALA A 378 -3.82 -14.25 19.41
C ALA A 378 -4.24 -13.94 20.87
N ASN A 379 -3.43 -13.20 21.62
CA ASN A 379 -3.74 -12.72 22.98
C ASN A 379 -4.14 -11.23 23.01
N GLY A 380 -4.26 -10.58 21.84
CA GLY A 380 -4.55 -9.16 21.70
C GLY A 380 -3.35 -8.22 21.93
N ARG A 381 -2.12 -8.74 22.04
CA ARG A 381 -0.93 -7.87 22.10
C ARG A 381 -0.70 -7.19 20.76
N ILE A 382 -0.20 -5.98 20.83
CA ILE A 382 -0.05 -5.07 19.70
C ILE A 382 1.43 -4.89 19.40
N TYR A 383 1.87 -5.28 18.22
CA TYR A 383 3.24 -5.11 17.74
C TYR A 383 3.27 -4.02 16.67
N VAL A 384 4.13 -3.01 16.83
CA VAL A 384 4.15 -1.84 15.93
C VAL A 384 5.55 -1.23 15.81
N GLY A 385 5.96 -0.96 14.58
CA GLY A 385 7.25 -0.33 14.24
C GLY A 385 7.20 1.20 14.27
N SER A 386 8.33 1.83 14.57
CA SER A 386 8.46 3.28 14.69
C SER A 386 9.77 3.78 14.07
N GLN A 387 9.76 5.04 13.61
CA GLN A 387 10.92 5.78 13.11
C GLN A 387 11.78 6.37 14.27
N ASP A 388 11.92 5.60 15.34
CA ASP A 388 12.89 5.75 16.44
C ASP A 388 13.70 4.45 16.59
N ASP A 389 13.94 3.82 15.44
CA ASP A 389 14.69 2.59 15.30
C ASP A 389 14.13 1.39 16.10
N SER A 390 12.85 1.41 16.49
CA SER A 390 12.31 0.45 17.47
C SER A 390 11.03 -0.27 17.03
N ILE A 391 10.91 -1.52 17.47
CA ILE A 391 9.67 -2.30 17.50
C ILE A 391 9.12 -2.30 18.93
N TYR A 392 7.84 -1.95 19.06
CA TYR A 392 7.10 -1.87 20.33
C TYR A 392 6.14 -3.04 20.49
N CYS A 393 5.94 -3.49 21.73
CA CYS A 393 4.88 -4.43 22.12
C CYS A 393 4.01 -3.81 23.22
N LEU A 394 2.72 -3.67 22.97
CA LEU A 394 1.75 -3.08 23.89
C LEU A 394 0.69 -4.12 24.31
N SER A 395 0.13 -3.95 25.51
CA SER A 395 -1.08 -4.68 25.95
C SER A 395 -2.34 -4.13 25.26
N PRO A 396 -3.47 -4.88 25.26
CA PRO A 396 -4.77 -4.36 24.80
C PRO A 396 -5.23 -3.10 25.58
N GLU A 397 -4.68 -2.89 26.78
CA GLU A 397 -4.94 -1.76 27.67
C GLU A 397 -4.03 -0.55 27.40
N GLY A 398 -3.05 -0.67 26.50
CA GLY A 398 -2.11 0.40 26.15
C GLY A 398 -0.90 0.50 27.07
N GLU A 399 -0.60 -0.56 27.83
CA GLU A 399 0.63 -0.63 28.63
C GLU A 399 1.80 -1.05 27.74
N LEU A 400 2.95 -0.39 27.88
CA LEU A 400 4.18 -0.80 27.21
C LEU A 400 4.73 -2.07 27.87
N LEU A 401 4.59 -3.22 27.19
CA LEU A 401 5.10 -4.50 27.67
C LEU A 401 6.61 -4.62 27.45
N TRP A 402 7.07 -4.20 26.27
CA TRP A 402 8.50 -4.08 25.96
C TRP A 402 8.74 -3.20 24.71
N GLN A 403 9.97 -2.71 24.58
CA GLN A 403 10.52 -2.06 23.38
C GLN A 403 11.85 -2.74 23.03
N HIS A 404 12.10 -2.97 21.74
CA HIS A 404 13.37 -3.49 21.24
C HIS A 404 13.89 -2.58 20.12
N ASN A 405 15.13 -2.09 20.26
CA ASN A 405 15.77 -1.20 19.29
C ASN A 405 16.50 -2.05 18.23
N ILE A 406 16.09 -1.89 16.98
CA ILE A 406 16.66 -2.53 15.78
C ILE A 406 17.85 -1.72 15.23
N GLY A 407 17.89 -0.42 15.50
CA GLY A 407 18.98 0.48 15.09
C GLY A 407 18.76 1.17 13.73
N GLN A 408 17.63 0.93 13.05
CA GLN A 408 17.14 1.68 11.88
C GLN A 408 15.59 1.69 11.85
N ASP A 409 15.01 2.69 11.18
CA ASP A 409 13.57 2.88 10.99
C ASP A 409 12.81 1.58 10.68
N VAL A 410 11.72 1.35 11.42
CA VAL A 410 10.83 0.18 11.27
C VAL A 410 9.52 0.62 10.60
N ASP A 411 9.58 0.85 9.28
CA ASP A 411 8.41 1.20 8.46
C ASP A 411 7.57 -0.01 8.03
N ALA A 412 8.19 -1.20 7.93
CA ALA A 412 7.50 -2.42 7.50
C ALA A 412 6.47 -2.89 8.53
N THR A 413 5.38 -3.50 8.03
CA THR A 413 4.40 -4.19 8.89
C THR A 413 5.00 -5.52 9.37
N PRO A 414 5.09 -5.76 10.69
CA PRO A 414 5.67 -6.99 11.22
C PRO A 414 4.74 -8.19 11.01
N ALA A 415 5.28 -9.41 11.14
CA ALA A 415 4.51 -10.65 11.07
C ALA A 415 4.90 -11.64 12.17
N LEU A 416 4.01 -12.57 12.52
CA LEU A 416 4.27 -13.64 13.48
C LEU A 416 4.30 -14.99 12.77
N GLY A 417 5.31 -15.81 13.08
CA GLY A 417 5.34 -17.21 12.68
C GLY A 417 4.56 -18.13 13.64
N PRO A 418 4.20 -19.35 13.20
CA PRO A 418 3.46 -20.31 14.02
C PRO A 418 4.21 -20.81 15.25
N ASP A 419 5.54 -20.67 15.29
CA ASP A 419 6.31 -20.93 16.51
C ASP A 419 6.27 -19.78 17.52
N GLY A 420 5.78 -18.59 17.14
CA GLY A 420 5.76 -17.36 17.96
C GLY A 420 6.94 -16.41 17.76
N THR A 421 7.80 -16.67 16.77
CA THR A 421 8.86 -15.74 16.35
C THR A 421 8.23 -14.52 15.66
N LEU A 422 8.62 -13.32 16.08
CA LEU A 422 8.23 -12.04 15.48
C LEU A 422 9.24 -11.66 14.39
N PHE A 423 8.73 -11.37 13.21
CA PHE A 423 9.49 -11.00 12.02
C PHE A 423 9.34 -9.51 11.74
N VAL A 424 10.46 -8.79 11.70
CA VAL A 424 10.51 -7.34 11.55
C VAL A 424 11.42 -6.98 10.38
N GLY A 425 10.92 -6.18 9.44
CA GLY A 425 11.72 -5.56 8.38
C GLY A 425 12.14 -4.15 8.79
N ALA A 426 13.35 -3.74 8.45
CA ALA A 426 13.86 -2.40 8.75
C ALA A 426 14.69 -1.79 7.61
N ASP A 427 15.00 -0.51 7.77
CA ASP A 427 15.75 0.30 6.80
C ASP A 427 17.24 -0.01 6.71
N ASP A 428 17.78 -0.80 7.65
CA ASP A 428 19.09 -1.46 7.51
C ASP A 428 19.12 -2.50 6.37
N GLY A 429 17.96 -2.80 5.78
CA GLY A 429 17.79 -3.78 4.71
C GLY A 429 17.79 -5.22 5.20
N ARG A 430 17.55 -5.45 6.50
CA ARG A 430 17.48 -6.78 7.11
C ARG A 430 16.03 -7.18 7.42
N LEU A 431 15.81 -8.49 7.39
CA LEU A 431 14.80 -9.14 8.23
C LEU A 431 15.44 -9.48 9.57
N HIS A 432 14.77 -9.15 10.66
CA HIS A 432 15.10 -9.56 12.03
C HIS A 432 14.07 -10.58 12.50
N ALA A 433 14.52 -11.73 13.01
CA ALA A 433 13.67 -12.77 13.59
C ALA A 433 13.86 -12.79 15.11
N LEU A 434 12.87 -12.28 15.84
CA LEU A 434 12.93 -12.00 17.27
C LEU A 434 12.09 -13.02 18.06
N ARG A 435 12.62 -13.52 19.19
CA ARG A 435 11.92 -14.47 20.06
C ARG A 435 12.19 -14.23 21.55
#